data_AF-A0A368LBB9-F1
#
_entry.id   AF-A0A368LBB9-F1
#
_cell.length_a   1.000
_cell.length_b   1.000
_cell.length_c   1.000
_cell.angle_alpha   90.00
_cell.angle_beta   90.00
_cell.angle_gamma   90.00
#
_symmetry.space_group_name_H-M   'P 1'
#
loop_
_entity.id
_entity.type
_entity.pdbx_description
1 polymer ?
#
loop_
_entity_poly.entity_id
_entity_poly.type
_entity_poly.pdbx_seq_one_letter_code
_entity_poly.pdbx_strand_id
1 'polypeptide(L)'
;MVRPADDPQQRKHSSLPFLSRHDGAPPTPPPEGYQHARRFPSSPFVVAVGAPEPPERTAPKPTNRRLRHPFGWSAIAVAAVFALVLLVALAMGATDAIYGATMLALQLIVLAAVIAAVVVAPSRVLGSWALAIVLVLNVGTVGAMSALRTSAAGTYGGQPGNEQPGHSYPGIKGVDEDAIMQAPSLEATQSRMDELSARIRAELSDEFGFTWVKISDPLQRNERNGYGGESMLQQHTAPVWATEQPVHGYGDKLDVMSTIDDVLYEEGVYYSLYPLNEPYDSISDDSLEQLYGSADPLEQVRWSYYTQLTEPSFGAGAPEPPLFYAEMIDLTHDDTGRWTKQQEAENAKNGTPMEGVQLMFYGTQLLSEADRDAFEKALEENPEP
;
A
#
# COMPACT_ATOMS: atom_id res chain seq x y z
N MET A 1 41.31 76.14 17.82
CA MET A 1 41.07 75.82 19.24
C MET A 1 40.94 74.30 19.34
N VAL A 2 42.08 73.61 19.43
CA VAL A 2 42.66 72.98 20.65
C VAL A 2 41.89 71.70 21.06
N ARG A 3 42.32 70.59 20.44
CA ARG A 3 42.66 69.30 21.12
C ARG A 3 43.89 69.53 22.04
N PRO A 4 44.31 68.65 22.96
CA PRO A 4 44.32 67.17 22.83
C PRO A 4 44.04 66.49 24.20
N ALA A 5 44.31 65.24 24.55
CA ALA A 5 45.21 64.14 24.15
C ALA A 5 44.81 62.97 25.10
N ASP A 6 45.13 61.70 25.00
CA ASP A 6 45.73 60.75 24.05
C ASP A 6 45.65 59.41 24.83
N ASP A 7 45.12 58.32 24.29
CA ASP A 7 45.81 57.32 23.46
C ASP A 7 46.60 56.26 24.33
N PRO A 8 47.19 55.19 23.78
CA PRO A 8 46.57 53.88 23.52
C PRO A 8 47.40 52.69 24.06
N GLN A 9 46.98 51.45 23.77
CA GLN A 9 47.80 50.33 23.21
C GLN A 9 46.89 49.09 23.03
N GLN A 10 46.50 48.74 21.80
CA GLN A 10 47.14 47.80 20.86
C GLN A 10 46.93 46.28 21.12
N ARG A 11 46.17 45.69 20.15
CA ARG A 11 46.51 44.53 19.30
C ARG A 11 46.23 43.07 19.74
N LYS A 12 45.43 42.44 18.86
CA LYS A 12 45.62 41.16 18.14
C LYS A 12 45.02 39.86 18.68
N HIS A 13 44.18 39.28 17.82
CA HIS A 13 43.86 37.87 17.55
C HIS A 13 44.40 36.77 18.48
N SER A 14 43.51 35.90 18.96
CA SER A 14 43.69 34.43 18.82
C SER A 14 42.47 33.65 19.34
N SER A 15 42.21 32.56 18.63
CA SER A 15 41.30 31.44 18.90
C SER A 15 41.57 30.70 20.23
N LEU A 16 40.49 30.27 20.90
CA LEU A 16 40.28 29.21 21.94
C LEU A 16 41.49 28.70 22.75
N PRO A 17 41.35 28.53 24.09
CA PRO A 17 41.02 27.18 24.60
C PRO A 17 40.20 27.10 25.91
N PHE A 18 39.51 25.96 26.07
CA PHE A 18 38.88 25.49 27.31
C PHE A 18 39.90 25.24 28.44
N LEU A 19 39.64 25.78 29.63
CA LEU A 19 40.19 25.42 30.96
C LEU A 19 39.07 25.77 31.97
N SER A 20 38.31 24.84 32.57
CA SER A 20 38.61 23.85 33.62
C SER A 20 39.05 24.44 34.98
N ARG A 21 38.11 24.42 35.93
CA ARG A 21 38.20 24.26 37.42
C ARG A 21 37.12 25.11 38.08
N HIS A 22 36.49 24.78 39.21
CA HIS A 22 36.34 23.58 40.05
C HIS A 22 35.31 24.07 41.09
N ASP A 23 34.05 23.63 41.14
CA ASP A 23 33.12 23.79 42.29
C ASP A 23 31.74 23.19 41.99
N GLY A 24 31.71 21.89 41.72
CA GLY A 24 30.47 21.15 41.47
C GLY A 24 30.67 19.65 41.52
N ALA A 25 31.51 19.16 42.44
CA ALA A 25 31.72 17.74 42.60
C ALA A 25 30.42 17.08 43.14
N PRO A 26 29.90 16.02 42.49
CA PRO A 26 28.75 15.28 42.99
C PRO A 26 29.10 14.55 44.30
N PRO A 27 28.11 14.29 45.18
CA PRO A 27 28.33 13.66 46.47
C PRO A 27 29.01 12.29 46.35
N THR A 28 29.88 11.98 47.32
CA THR A 28 30.62 10.71 47.38
C THR A 28 29.68 9.51 47.54
N PRO A 29 29.91 8.39 46.83
CA PRO A 29 29.04 7.22 46.89
C PRO A 29 29.08 6.53 48.27
N PRO A 30 27.99 5.86 48.68
CA PRO A 30 27.96 5.08 49.91
C PRO A 30 28.97 3.91 49.86
N PRO A 31 29.41 3.38 51.03
CA PRO A 31 30.51 2.41 51.13
C PRO A 31 30.35 1.13 50.31
N GLU A 32 29.13 0.74 49.97
CA GLU A 32 28.84 -0.47 49.20
C GLU A 32 28.76 -0.24 47.67
N GLY A 33 28.89 1.00 47.19
CA GLY A 33 28.83 1.34 45.76
C GLY A 33 27.44 1.17 45.12
N TYR A 34 27.22 1.77 43.95
CA TYR A 34 25.97 1.62 43.21
C TYR A 34 25.84 0.19 42.67
N GLN A 35 24.86 -0.57 43.16
CA GLN A 35 24.75 -2.02 42.91
C GLN A 35 24.52 -2.44 41.45
N HIS A 36 24.37 -1.50 40.50
CA HIS A 36 24.20 -1.82 39.06
C HIS A 36 25.00 -0.94 38.10
N ALA A 37 26.09 -0.29 38.55
CA ALA A 37 26.93 0.48 37.66
C ALA A 37 27.72 -0.45 36.70
N ARG A 38 27.37 -0.41 35.41
CA ARG A 38 28.17 -1.02 34.33
C ARG A 38 29.57 -0.41 34.36
N ARG A 39 30.59 -1.24 34.63
CA ARG A 39 31.99 -0.84 34.54
C ARG A 39 32.34 -0.64 33.07
N PHE A 40 32.39 0.61 32.61
CA PHE A 40 33.09 0.94 31.37
C PHE A 40 34.59 0.88 31.63
N PRO A 41 35.39 0.29 30.72
CA PRO A 41 36.84 0.35 30.82
C PRO A 41 37.29 1.81 30.74
N SER A 42 38.11 2.20 31.72
CA SER A 42 38.70 3.54 31.80
C SER A 42 39.80 3.69 30.74
N SER A 43 39.48 4.48 29.71
CA SER A 43 40.31 4.96 28.59
C SER A 43 40.23 4.14 27.29
N PRO A 44 39.85 4.76 26.16
CA PRO A 44 39.84 4.11 24.84
C PRO A 44 41.15 4.28 24.03
N PHE A 45 42.22 4.83 24.62
CA PHE A 45 43.48 5.08 23.89
C PHE A 45 44.71 4.91 24.78
N VAL A 46 45.06 3.67 25.12
CA VAL A 46 46.42 3.33 25.56
C VAL A 46 46.81 1.98 24.95
N VAL A 47 47.71 2.02 23.96
CA VAL A 47 48.47 0.84 23.52
C VAL A 47 49.52 0.58 24.60
N ALA A 48 49.21 -0.29 25.56
CA ALA A 48 50.18 -0.76 26.53
C ALA A 48 51.03 -1.86 25.90
N VAL A 49 52.23 -1.49 25.44
CA VAL A 49 53.31 -2.44 25.16
C VAL A 49 53.82 -2.96 26.52
N GLY A 50 53.40 -4.16 26.88
CA GLY A 50 53.82 -4.89 28.07
C GLY A 50 54.35 -6.27 27.70
N ALA A 51 55.48 -6.64 28.32
CA ALA A 51 56.28 -7.85 28.13
C ALA A 51 55.48 -9.18 28.21
N PRO A 52 55.97 -10.28 27.59
CA PRO A 52 55.21 -11.51 27.43
C PRO A 52 54.96 -12.22 28.76
N GLU A 53 53.69 -12.34 29.15
CA GLU A 53 53.24 -13.27 30.17
C GLU A 53 53.27 -14.72 29.63
N PRO A 54 53.61 -15.71 30.48
CA PRO A 54 53.69 -17.11 30.08
C PRO A 54 52.32 -17.63 29.61
N PRO A 55 52.26 -18.56 28.65
CA PRO A 55 50.99 -19.01 28.07
C PRO A 55 50.11 -19.65 29.14
N GLU A 56 49.06 -18.92 29.50
CA GLU A 56 47.93 -19.43 30.25
C GLU A 56 47.39 -20.65 29.49
N ARG A 57 47.29 -21.78 30.20
CA ARG A 57 46.79 -23.04 29.66
C ARG A 57 45.50 -22.78 28.91
N THR A 58 45.53 -22.93 27.58
CA THR A 58 44.34 -22.92 26.74
C THR A 58 43.34 -23.94 27.30
N ALA A 59 42.27 -23.45 27.92
CA ALA A 59 41.10 -24.27 28.18
C ALA A 59 40.69 -24.91 26.83
N PRO A 60 40.36 -26.21 26.80
CA PRO A 60 40.00 -26.87 25.56
C PRO A 60 38.84 -26.12 24.92
N LYS A 61 39.06 -25.64 23.69
CA LYS A 61 38.03 -25.02 22.84
C LYS A 61 36.81 -25.93 22.90
N PRO A 62 35.64 -25.47 23.39
CA PRO A 62 34.47 -26.33 23.50
C PRO A 62 34.16 -26.84 22.09
N THR A 63 34.44 -28.13 21.87
CA THR A 63 34.06 -28.80 20.63
C THR A 63 32.55 -28.63 20.51
N ASN A 64 32.09 -28.25 19.31
CA ASN A 64 30.74 -27.79 18.99
C ASN A 64 29.71 -28.95 19.10
N ARG A 65 29.63 -29.60 20.27
CA ARG A 65 28.79 -30.76 20.59
C ARG A 65 27.31 -30.41 20.56
N ARG A 66 26.97 -29.11 20.62
CA ARG A 66 25.60 -28.57 20.51
C ARG A 66 25.00 -28.69 19.10
N LEU A 67 25.78 -29.00 18.07
CA LEU A 67 25.28 -29.12 16.69
C LEU A 67 25.03 -30.57 16.24
N ARG A 68 25.24 -31.56 17.12
CA ARG A 68 25.17 -32.99 16.78
C ARG A 68 23.90 -33.70 17.27
N HIS A 69 22.92 -32.98 17.81
CA HIS A 69 21.72 -33.63 18.31
C HIS A 69 20.79 -34.00 17.14
N PRO A 70 20.45 -35.30 16.96
CA PRO A 70 19.68 -35.77 15.78
C PRO A 70 18.31 -35.09 15.68
N PHE A 71 17.74 -34.70 16.82
CA PHE A 71 16.44 -34.01 16.90
C PHE A 71 16.42 -32.62 16.27
N GLY A 72 17.54 -31.88 16.30
CA GLY A 72 17.64 -30.56 15.65
C GLY A 72 17.71 -30.68 14.13
N TRP A 73 18.40 -31.72 13.64
CA TRP A 73 18.49 -32.03 12.21
C TRP A 73 17.16 -32.54 11.65
N SER A 74 16.42 -33.37 12.39
CA SER A 74 15.09 -33.80 11.99
C SER A 74 14.11 -32.63 11.91
N ALA A 75 14.15 -31.69 12.86
CA ALA A 75 13.29 -30.51 12.82
C ALA A 75 13.58 -29.62 11.59
N ILE A 76 14.85 -29.41 11.24
CA ILE A 76 15.23 -28.69 10.02
C ILE A 76 14.77 -29.45 8.76
N ALA A 77 14.99 -30.77 8.70
CA ALA A 77 14.58 -31.57 7.56
C ALA A 77 13.07 -31.52 7.34
N VAL A 78 12.27 -31.66 8.41
CA VAL A 78 10.80 -31.56 8.35
C VAL A 78 10.36 -30.16 7.92
N ALA A 79 10.95 -29.10 8.49
CA ALA A 79 10.64 -27.72 8.10
C ALA A 79 10.99 -27.44 6.64
N ALA A 80 12.14 -27.92 6.16
CA ALA A 80 12.59 -27.73 4.78
C ALA A 80 11.72 -28.50 3.78
N VAL A 81 11.35 -29.75 4.08
CA VAL A 81 10.44 -30.54 3.23
C VAL A 81 9.07 -29.87 3.17
N PHE A 82 8.54 -29.41 4.30
CA PHE A 82 7.26 -28.71 4.33
C PHE A 82 7.29 -27.40 3.52
N ALA A 83 8.35 -26.60 3.70
CA ALA A 83 8.58 -25.40 2.90
C ALA A 83 8.64 -25.70 1.40
N LEU A 84 9.33 -26.77 1.00
CA LEU A 84 9.41 -27.20 -0.40
C LEU A 84 8.04 -27.59 -0.96
N VAL A 85 7.24 -28.33 -0.19
CA VAL A 85 5.88 -28.71 -0.58
C VAL A 85 5.01 -27.48 -0.80
N LEU A 86 5.08 -26.46 0.08
CA LEU A 86 4.37 -25.21 -0.10
C LEU A 86 4.81 -24.45 -1.35
N LEU A 87 6.11 -24.39 -1.62
CA LEU A 87 6.65 -23.73 -2.82
C LEU A 87 6.23 -24.45 -4.11
N VAL A 88 6.21 -25.79 -4.12
CA VAL A 88 5.74 -26.58 -5.26
C VAL A 88 4.24 -26.37 -5.48
N ALA A 89 3.43 -26.41 -4.41
CA ALA A 89 1.99 -26.16 -4.50
C ALA A 89 1.69 -24.74 -5.03
N LEU A 90 2.46 -23.75 -4.58
CA LEU A 90 2.40 -22.38 -5.08
C LEU A 90 2.78 -22.29 -6.57
N ALA A 91 3.86 -22.96 -6.98
CA ALA A 91 4.31 -22.99 -8.37
C ALA A 91 3.29 -23.67 -9.30
N MET A 92 2.55 -24.66 -8.79
CA MET A 92 1.49 -25.37 -9.51
C MET A 92 0.13 -24.66 -9.47
N GLY A 93 0.00 -23.54 -8.75
CA GLY A 93 -1.27 -22.80 -8.63
C GLY A 93 -2.35 -23.53 -7.83
N ALA A 94 -2.01 -24.52 -7.01
CA ALA A 94 -2.97 -25.34 -6.27
C ALA A 94 -3.42 -24.66 -4.97
N THR A 95 -4.10 -23.52 -5.06
CA THR A 95 -4.53 -22.71 -3.91
C THR A 95 -5.46 -23.46 -2.96
N ASP A 96 -6.38 -24.26 -3.50
CA ASP A 96 -7.32 -25.05 -2.68
C ASP A 96 -6.60 -26.10 -1.85
N ALA A 97 -5.50 -26.67 -2.36
CA ALA A 97 -4.67 -27.59 -1.60
C ALA A 97 -3.92 -26.86 -0.48
N ILE A 98 -3.49 -25.62 -0.69
CA ILE A 98 -2.78 -24.79 0.31
C ILE A 98 -3.73 -24.42 1.47
N TYR A 99 -4.98 -24.03 1.18
CA TYR A 99 -5.98 -23.67 2.18
C TYR A 99 -6.76 -24.85 2.76
N GLY A 100 -6.58 -26.05 2.20
CA GLY A 100 -7.27 -27.25 2.66
C GLY A 100 -6.97 -27.57 4.13
N ALA A 101 -7.97 -28.13 4.84
CA ALA A 101 -7.86 -28.55 6.23
C ALA A 101 -6.66 -29.48 6.48
N THR A 102 -6.28 -30.28 5.48
CA THR A 102 -5.12 -31.17 5.51
C THR A 102 -3.79 -30.42 5.59
N MET A 103 -3.62 -29.31 4.85
CA MET A 103 -2.39 -28.50 4.89
C MET A 103 -2.27 -27.72 6.20
N LEU A 104 -3.38 -27.19 6.71
CA LEU A 104 -3.42 -26.55 8.02
C LEU A 104 -3.06 -27.53 9.14
N ALA A 105 -3.62 -28.75 9.10
CA ALA A 105 -3.26 -29.80 10.05
C ALA A 105 -1.76 -30.16 9.96
N LEU A 106 -1.21 -30.28 8.75
CA LEU A 106 0.20 -30.56 8.53
C LEU A 106 1.10 -29.43 9.08
N GLN A 107 0.74 -28.16 8.84
CA GLN A 107 1.44 -26.98 9.40
C GLN A 107 1.50 -27.04 10.92
N LEU A 108 0.38 -27.37 11.59
CA LEU A 108 0.32 -27.46 13.05
C LEU A 108 1.22 -28.59 13.58
N ILE A 109 1.25 -29.74 12.90
CA ILE A 109 2.13 -30.86 13.26
C ILE A 109 3.62 -30.46 13.13
N VAL A 110 3.98 -29.81 12.02
CA VAL A 110 5.34 -29.32 11.77
C VAL A 110 5.74 -28.28 12.82
N LEU A 111 4.86 -27.32 13.12
CA LEU A 111 5.09 -26.30 14.15
C LEU A 111 5.28 -26.93 15.53
N ALA A 112 4.45 -27.90 15.92
CA ALA A 112 4.60 -28.61 17.19
C ALA A 112 5.95 -29.34 17.29
N ALA A 113 6.40 -29.99 16.22
CA ALA A 113 7.71 -30.66 16.17
C ALA A 113 8.88 -29.67 16.30
N VAL A 114 8.78 -28.50 15.66
CA VAL A 114 9.78 -27.43 15.74
C VAL A 114 9.83 -26.81 17.14
N ILE A 115 8.68 -26.53 17.75
CA ILE A 115 8.60 -26.03 19.13
C ILE A 115 9.24 -27.04 20.11
N ALA A 116 8.94 -28.33 19.96
CA ALA A 116 9.57 -29.39 20.76
C ALA A 116 11.11 -29.36 20.63
N ALA A 117 11.63 -29.10 19.43
CA ALA A 117 13.08 -29.00 19.19
C ALA A 117 13.72 -27.75 19.80
N VAL A 118 12.98 -26.64 19.91
CA VAL A 118 13.41 -25.41 20.59
C VAL A 118 13.47 -25.57 22.11
N VAL A 119 12.58 -26.36 22.70
CA VAL A 119 12.57 -26.57 24.16
C VAL A 119 13.78 -27.40 24.61
N VAL A 120 14.21 -28.37 23.80
CA VAL A 120 15.33 -29.28 24.08
C VAL A 120 16.68 -28.53 24.01
N ALA A 121 17.34 -28.37 25.16
CA ALA A 121 18.58 -27.60 25.34
C ALA A 121 19.70 -27.88 24.31
N PRO A 122 20.01 -29.13 23.92
CA PRO A 122 21.03 -29.40 22.91
C PRO A 122 20.60 -29.12 21.46
N SER A 123 19.32 -28.86 21.16
CA SER A 123 18.84 -28.61 19.78
C SER A 123 18.34 -27.19 19.53
N ARG A 124 18.34 -26.31 20.54
CA ARG A 124 17.72 -24.98 20.47
C ARG A 124 18.14 -24.15 19.26
N VAL A 125 19.43 -24.12 18.93
CA VAL A 125 19.95 -23.32 17.81
C VAL A 125 19.36 -23.78 16.47
N LEU A 126 19.35 -25.10 16.22
CA LEU A 126 18.78 -25.67 15.00
C LEU A 126 17.26 -25.57 15.00
N GLY A 127 16.62 -25.71 16.16
CA GLY A 127 15.18 -25.48 16.33
C GLY A 127 14.77 -24.04 16.03
N SER A 128 15.57 -23.04 16.44
CA SER A 128 15.33 -21.63 16.13
C SER A 128 15.42 -21.34 14.63
N TRP A 129 16.35 -21.98 13.92
CA TRP A 129 16.42 -21.86 12.46
C TRP A 129 15.22 -22.52 11.77
N ALA A 130 14.83 -23.72 12.20
CA ALA A 130 13.62 -24.37 11.69
C ALA A 130 12.36 -23.52 11.95
N LEU A 131 12.28 -22.87 13.12
CA LEU A 131 11.19 -21.98 13.48
C LEU A 131 11.14 -20.75 12.57
N ALA A 132 12.29 -20.13 12.28
CA ALA A 132 12.36 -19.02 11.34
C ALA A 132 11.85 -19.43 9.95
N ILE A 133 12.25 -20.60 9.45
CA ILE A 133 11.79 -21.13 8.15
C ILE A 133 10.27 -21.33 8.15
N VAL A 134 9.72 -21.99 9.16
CA VAL A 134 8.27 -22.27 9.25
C VAL A 134 7.46 -21.01 9.42
N LEU A 135 7.97 -19.99 10.12
CA LEU A 135 7.28 -18.71 10.26
C LEU A 135 7.29 -17.89 8.98
N VAL A 136 8.37 -17.93 8.18
CA VAL A 136 8.42 -17.23 6.89
C VAL A 136 7.63 -17.97 5.81
N LEU A 137 7.75 -19.30 5.76
CA LEU A 137 7.11 -20.18 4.79
C LEU A 137 5.98 -20.97 5.46
N ASN A 138 4.88 -20.27 5.73
CA ASN A 138 3.66 -20.85 6.26
C ASN A 138 2.51 -20.75 5.25
N VAL A 139 1.46 -21.53 5.49
CA VAL A 139 0.23 -21.51 4.69
C VAL A 139 -0.33 -20.09 4.51
N GLY A 140 -0.27 -19.23 5.52
CA GLY A 140 -0.76 -17.85 5.46
C GLY A 140 0.10 -16.94 4.57
N THR A 141 1.43 -17.01 4.67
CA THR A 141 2.33 -16.17 3.84
C THR A 141 2.32 -16.60 2.37
N VAL A 142 2.32 -17.91 2.12
CA VAL A 142 2.21 -18.48 0.78
C VAL A 142 0.82 -18.23 0.19
N GLY A 143 -0.23 -18.34 1.00
CA GLY A 143 -1.59 -18.01 0.62
C GLY A 143 -1.75 -16.53 0.25
N ALA A 144 -1.24 -15.61 1.07
CA ALA A 144 -1.27 -14.18 0.80
C ALA A 144 -0.56 -13.83 -0.52
N MET A 145 0.63 -14.41 -0.75
CA MET A 145 1.34 -14.24 -2.03
C MET A 145 0.55 -14.79 -3.23
N SER A 146 -0.14 -15.92 -3.05
CA SER A 146 -0.98 -16.48 -4.11
C SER A 146 -2.19 -15.60 -4.42
N ALA A 147 -2.87 -15.08 -3.39
CA ALA A 147 -4.01 -14.18 -3.54
C ALA A 147 -3.61 -12.86 -4.23
N LEU A 148 -2.43 -12.33 -3.93
CA LEU A 148 -1.87 -11.17 -4.62
C LEU A 148 -1.55 -11.46 -6.09
N ARG A 149 -1.09 -12.67 -6.40
CA ARG A 149 -0.78 -13.06 -7.79
C ARG A 149 -2.04 -13.31 -8.62
N THR A 150 -3.08 -13.93 -8.05
CA THR A 150 -4.37 -14.11 -8.74
C THR A 150 -5.15 -12.81 -8.88
N SER A 151 -5.13 -11.93 -7.88
CA SER A 151 -5.72 -10.58 -8.01
C SER A 151 -5.00 -9.72 -9.05
N ALA A 152 -3.67 -9.81 -9.15
CA ALA A 152 -2.91 -9.08 -10.17
C ALA A 152 -3.03 -9.68 -11.59
N ALA A 153 -3.22 -11.00 -11.70
CA ALA A 153 -3.29 -11.69 -13.01
C ALA A 153 -4.73 -11.87 -13.53
N GLY A 154 -5.76 -11.58 -12.73
CA GLY A 154 -7.17 -11.79 -13.08
C GLY A 154 -7.59 -13.26 -13.22
N THR A 155 -6.66 -14.20 -13.34
CA THR A 155 -6.93 -15.63 -13.56
C THR A 155 -7.17 -16.35 -12.23
N TYR A 156 -8.42 -16.49 -11.82
CA TYR A 156 -8.79 -17.45 -10.77
C TYR A 156 -9.08 -18.80 -11.42
N GLY A 157 -8.01 -19.54 -11.73
CA GLY A 157 -8.10 -20.94 -12.14
C GLY A 157 -8.37 -21.85 -10.94
N GLY A 158 -9.51 -21.68 -10.28
CA GLY A 158 -10.05 -22.67 -9.35
C GLY A 158 -10.52 -23.89 -10.13
N GLN A 159 -10.18 -25.09 -9.65
CA GLN A 159 -10.50 -26.36 -10.29
C GLN A 159 -12.03 -26.53 -10.40
N PRO A 160 -12.60 -27.06 -11.52
CA PRO A 160 -14.04 -27.21 -11.70
C PRO A 160 -14.58 -28.31 -10.77
N GLY A 161 -14.87 -27.92 -9.53
CA GLY A 161 -15.44 -28.76 -8.49
C GLY A 161 -16.91 -28.41 -8.32
N ASN A 162 -17.76 -29.08 -9.09
CA ASN A 162 -19.23 -28.96 -9.16
C ASN A 162 -19.69 -27.67 -9.84
N GLU A 163 -20.34 -27.81 -11.01
CA GLU A 163 -21.12 -26.75 -11.67
C GLU A 163 -22.18 -26.25 -10.68
N GLN A 164 -21.86 -25.18 -9.95
CA GLN A 164 -22.85 -24.49 -9.14
C GLN A 164 -23.85 -23.81 -10.11
N PRO A 165 -25.16 -23.88 -9.84
CA PRO A 165 -26.15 -23.17 -10.63
C PRO A 165 -25.76 -21.69 -10.77
N GLY A 166 -25.79 -21.16 -12.00
CA GLY A 166 -25.42 -19.77 -12.30
C GLY A 166 -23.93 -19.51 -12.55
N HIS A 167 -23.03 -20.49 -12.43
CA HIS A 167 -21.60 -20.25 -12.70
C HIS A 167 -21.33 -19.82 -14.16
N SER A 168 -22.17 -20.25 -15.10
CA SER A 168 -22.10 -19.86 -16.52
C SER A 168 -23.04 -18.71 -16.89
N TYR A 169 -23.74 -18.10 -15.91
CA TYR A 169 -24.61 -16.95 -16.16
C TYR A 169 -23.76 -15.80 -16.70
N PRO A 170 -24.07 -15.24 -17.89
CA PRO A 170 -23.24 -14.22 -18.52
C PRO A 170 -23.43 -12.84 -17.89
N GLY A 171 -24.56 -12.59 -17.22
CA GLY A 171 -24.90 -11.33 -16.57
C GLY A 171 -24.24 -11.14 -15.20
N ILE A 172 -24.76 -10.21 -14.43
CA ILE A 172 -24.40 -9.99 -13.02
C ILE A 172 -25.64 -10.22 -12.17
N LYS A 173 -25.49 -10.98 -11.08
CA LYS A 173 -26.56 -11.26 -10.13
C LYS A 173 -27.31 -10.00 -9.71
N GLY A 174 -28.62 -10.01 -9.87
CA GLY A 174 -29.50 -8.90 -9.48
C GLY A 174 -29.46 -7.68 -10.39
N VAL A 175 -28.77 -7.78 -11.53
CA VAL A 175 -28.81 -6.79 -12.61
C VAL A 175 -29.71 -7.34 -13.72
N ASP A 176 -30.68 -6.54 -14.13
CA ASP A 176 -31.70 -6.85 -15.11
C ASP A 176 -31.09 -6.98 -16.52
N GLU A 177 -31.37 -8.10 -17.18
CA GLU A 177 -30.82 -8.47 -18.47
C GLU A 177 -31.22 -7.46 -19.58
N ASP A 178 -32.48 -7.01 -19.56
CA ASP A 178 -32.98 -6.01 -20.51
C ASP A 178 -32.32 -4.64 -20.25
N ALA A 179 -32.07 -4.30 -18.98
CA ALA A 179 -31.37 -3.06 -18.62
C ALA A 179 -29.90 -3.10 -19.08
N ILE A 180 -29.21 -4.24 -18.98
CA ILE A 180 -27.86 -4.41 -19.54
C ILE A 180 -27.89 -4.18 -21.06
N MET A 181 -28.86 -4.75 -21.75
CA MET A 181 -29.00 -4.61 -23.20
C MET A 181 -29.44 -3.20 -23.63
N GLN A 182 -30.07 -2.41 -22.76
CA GLN A 182 -30.46 -1.03 -23.06
C GLN A 182 -29.39 0.00 -22.67
N ALA A 183 -28.43 -0.39 -21.83
CA ALA A 183 -27.36 0.50 -21.41
C ALA A 183 -26.43 0.88 -22.57
N PRO A 184 -25.75 2.05 -22.47
CA PRO A 184 -24.65 2.40 -23.36
C PRO A 184 -23.61 1.28 -23.41
N SER A 185 -23.10 1.00 -24.61
CA SER A 185 -22.04 0.01 -24.75
C SER A 185 -20.75 0.46 -24.07
N LEU A 186 -19.85 -0.50 -23.86
CA LEU A 186 -18.49 -0.24 -23.41
C LEU A 186 -17.81 0.83 -24.27
N GLU A 187 -17.86 0.69 -25.60
CA GLU A 187 -17.16 1.58 -26.54
C GLU A 187 -17.74 2.99 -26.51
N ALA A 188 -19.06 3.12 -26.41
CA ALA A 188 -19.72 4.41 -26.26
C ALA A 188 -19.33 5.08 -24.93
N THR A 189 -19.28 4.31 -23.85
CA THR A 189 -18.87 4.79 -22.53
C THR A 189 -17.40 5.23 -22.52
N GLN A 190 -16.51 4.47 -23.16
CA GLN A 190 -15.10 4.81 -23.35
C GLN A 190 -14.93 6.15 -24.08
N SER A 191 -15.61 6.31 -25.23
CA SER A 191 -15.55 7.56 -26.01
C SER A 191 -15.99 8.76 -25.18
N ARG A 192 -17.10 8.62 -24.45
CA ARG A 192 -17.62 9.69 -23.59
C ARG A 192 -16.64 10.06 -22.46
N MET A 193 -16.06 9.07 -21.78
CA MET A 193 -15.08 9.30 -20.72
C MET A 193 -13.83 10.03 -21.25
N ASP A 194 -13.33 9.62 -22.41
CA ASP A 194 -12.16 10.23 -23.04
C ASP A 194 -12.45 11.68 -23.49
N GLU A 195 -13.62 11.93 -24.06
CA GLU A 195 -14.08 13.27 -24.46
C GLU A 195 -14.22 14.20 -23.26
N LEU A 196 -14.86 13.77 -22.18
CA LEU A 196 -15.01 14.56 -20.95
C LEU A 196 -13.68 14.81 -20.26
N SER A 197 -12.83 13.79 -20.15
CA SER A 197 -11.46 13.95 -19.64
C SER A 197 -10.67 14.98 -20.45
N ALA A 198 -10.78 14.96 -21.78
CA ALA A 198 -10.13 15.95 -22.63
C ALA A 198 -10.69 17.37 -22.43
N ARG A 199 -12.01 17.52 -22.32
CA ARG A 199 -12.66 18.82 -22.07
C ARG A 199 -12.25 19.42 -20.73
N ILE A 200 -12.34 18.65 -19.64
CA ILE A 200 -11.93 19.10 -18.30
C ILE A 200 -10.47 19.57 -18.31
N ARG A 201 -9.58 18.78 -18.92
CA ARG A 201 -8.16 19.14 -19.02
C ARG A 201 -7.93 20.41 -19.82
N ALA A 202 -8.67 20.60 -20.92
CA ALA A 202 -8.55 21.81 -21.74
C ALA A 202 -8.99 23.05 -20.96
N GLU A 203 -10.14 23.00 -20.28
CA GLU A 203 -10.67 24.14 -19.51
C GLU A 203 -9.70 24.52 -18.37
N LEU A 204 -9.24 23.52 -17.61
CA LEU A 204 -8.28 23.74 -16.54
C LEU A 204 -6.91 24.23 -17.06
N SER A 205 -6.49 23.79 -18.24
CA SER A 205 -5.28 24.30 -18.90
C SER A 205 -5.44 25.77 -19.32
N ASP A 206 -6.61 26.15 -19.83
CA ASP A 206 -6.87 27.52 -20.29
C ASP A 206 -7.02 28.50 -19.13
N GLU A 207 -7.68 28.10 -18.03
CA GLU A 207 -7.91 28.96 -16.87
C GLU A 207 -6.71 29.04 -15.92
N PHE A 208 -6.11 27.91 -15.58
CA PHE A 208 -5.05 27.83 -14.55
C PHE A 208 -3.64 27.64 -15.13
N GLY A 209 -3.51 27.44 -16.45
CA GLY A 209 -2.23 27.21 -17.11
C GLY A 209 -1.64 25.83 -16.85
N PHE A 210 -2.45 24.85 -16.47
CA PHE A 210 -1.97 23.50 -16.18
C PHE A 210 -1.49 22.76 -17.42
N THR A 211 -0.46 21.94 -17.24
CA THR A 211 0.01 20.92 -18.19
C THR A 211 -0.20 19.54 -17.61
N TRP A 212 -0.39 18.54 -18.48
CA TRP A 212 -0.88 17.22 -18.08
C TRP A 212 0.09 16.11 -18.44
N VAL A 213 0.26 15.17 -17.52
CA VAL A 213 0.97 13.90 -17.72
C VAL A 213 0.00 12.74 -17.53
N LYS A 214 0.05 11.75 -18.42
CA LYS A 214 -0.69 10.50 -18.26
C LYS A 214 0.07 9.59 -17.30
N ILE A 215 -0.56 9.23 -16.19
CA ILE A 215 0.06 8.43 -15.11
C ILE A 215 -0.45 6.98 -15.06
N SER A 216 -1.53 6.68 -15.79
CA SER A 216 -2.01 5.31 -16.02
C SER A 216 -2.53 5.14 -17.43
N ASP A 217 -2.25 3.98 -18.02
CA ASP A 217 -2.92 3.49 -19.21
C ASP A 217 -4.35 3.04 -18.89
N PRO A 218 -5.25 2.98 -19.89
CA PRO A 218 -6.58 2.46 -19.68
C PRO A 218 -6.53 0.99 -19.28
N LEU A 219 -7.42 0.59 -18.38
CA LEU A 219 -7.52 -0.79 -17.89
C LEU A 219 -8.93 -1.33 -18.17
N GLN A 220 -8.99 -2.58 -18.61
CA GLN A 220 -10.24 -3.29 -18.81
C GLN A 220 -10.15 -4.67 -18.15
N ARG A 221 -11.20 -5.06 -17.44
CA ARG A 221 -11.30 -6.37 -16.79
C ARG A 221 -12.72 -6.91 -16.88
N ASN A 222 -12.85 -8.24 -17.00
CA ASN A 222 -14.16 -8.88 -16.91
C ASN A 222 -14.68 -8.81 -15.47
N GLU A 223 -16.00 -8.66 -15.34
CA GLU A 223 -16.70 -8.63 -14.06
C GLU A 223 -16.99 -10.03 -13.53
N ARG A 224 -17.39 -10.10 -12.25
CA ARG A 224 -17.88 -11.33 -11.63
C ARG A 224 -19.40 -11.37 -11.74
N ASN A 225 -19.95 -12.55 -12.06
CA ASN A 225 -21.40 -12.71 -12.20
C ASN A 225 -22.16 -12.82 -10.87
N GLY A 226 -21.47 -12.81 -9.73
CA GLY A 226 -22.08 -12.94 -8.40
C GLY A 226 -22.50 -14.37 -8.00
N TYR A 227 -22.31 -15.35 -8.89
CA TYR A 227 -22.54 -16.80 -8.67
C TYR A 227 -21.23 -17.61 -8.62
N GLY A 228 -20.08 -16.92 -8.55
CA GLY A 228 -18.75 -17.53 -8.54
C GLY A 228 -18.10 -17.66 -9.93
N GLY A 229 -18.83 -17.34 -11.00
CA GLY A 229 -18.34 -17.31 -12.37
C GLY A 229 -17.86 -15.93 -12.85
N GLU A 230 -17.46 -15.89 -14.12
CA GLU A 230 -17.16 -14.64 -14.83
C GLU A 230 -18.40 -14.17 -15.59
N SER A 231 -18.59 -12.86 -15.62
CA SER A 231 -19.58 -12.20 -16.45
C SER A 231 -18.98 -11.83 -17.80
N MET A 232 -19.81 -11.70 -18.82
CA MET A 232 -19.44 -11.07 -20.10
C MET A 232 -19.36 -9.55 -19.99
N LEU A 233 -19.91 -8.96 -18.92
CA LEU A 233 -19.81 -7.54 -18.64
C LEU A 233 -18.40 -7.20 -18.15
N GLN A 234 -18.00 -5.96 -18.40
CA GLN A 234 -16.64 -5.52 -18.19
C GLN A 234 -16.62 -4.23 -17.40
N GLN A 235 -15.54 -4.08 -16.66
CA GLN A 235 -15.15 -2.82 -16.08
C GLN A 235 -14.12 -2.15 -16.98
N HIS A 236 -14.24 -0.83 -17.08
CA HIS A 236 -13.28 0.03 -17.73
C HIS A 236 -12.80 1.13 -16.79
N THR A 237 -11.51 1.40 -16.79
CA THR A 237 -10.90 2.58 -16.17
C THR A 237 -10.19 3.35 -17.25
N ALA A 238 -10.59 4.61 -17.45
CA ALA A 238 -10.00 5.49 -18.45
C ALA A 238 -8.55 5.83 -18.07
N PRO A 239 -7.74 6.35 -19.01
CA PRO A 239 -6.40 6.83 -18.68
C PRO A 239 -6.46 7.90 -17.58
N VAL A 240 -5.64 7.74 -16.54
CA VAL A 240 -5.56 8.73 -15.46
C VAL A 240 -4.56 9.81 -15.85
N TRP A 241 -5.00 11.06 -15.74
CA TRP A 241 -4.20 12.24 -16.05
C TRP A 241 -3.94 13.04 -14.78
N ALA A 242 -2.72 13.54 -14.62
CA ALA A 242 -2.31 14.39 -13.51
C ALA A 242 -1.74 15.72 -14.01
N THR A 243 -1.92 16.81 -13.28
CA THR A 243 -1.26 18.09 -13.55
C THR A 243 0.20 18.04 -13.13
N GLU A 244 1.08 18.71 -13.86
CA GLU A 244 2.50 18.87 -13.47
C GLU A 244 2.68 19.97 -12.41
N GLN A 245 1.73 20.89 -12.32
CA GLN A 245 1.74 22.01 -11.37
C GLN A 245 0.97 21.64 -10.10
N PRO A 246 1.47 22.06 -8.92
CA PRO A 246 0.73 21.97 -7.68
C PRO A 246 -0.42 22.98 -7.66
N VAL A 247 -1.42 22.71 -6.82
CA VAL A 247 -2.49 23.64 -6.48
C VAL A 247 -2.45 23.87 -4.97
N HIS A 248 -2.19 25.11 -4.58
CA HIS A 248 -2.01 25.49 -3.17
C HIS A 248 -3.07 26.50 -2.76
N GLY A 249 -3.45 26.45 -1.47
CA GLY A 249 -4.38 27.41 -0.90
C GLY A 249 -5.83 27.07 -1.20
N TYR A 250 -6.67 27.19 -0.18
CA TYR A 250 -8.06 26.73 -0.19
C TYR A 250 -8.92 27.32 -1.33
N GLY A 251 -8.76 28.60 -1.64
CA GLY A 251 -9.52 29.27 -2.71
C GLY A 251 -9.25 28.65 -4.08
N ASP A 252 -7.98 28.54 -4.47
CA ASP A 252 -7.57 27.95 -5.75
C ASP A 252 -8.04 26.49 -5.88
N LYS A 253 -8.04 25.72 -4.76
CA LYS A 253 -8.58 24.35 -4.77
C LYS A 253 -10.08 24.32 -5.09
N LEU A 254 -10.85 25.23 -4.49
CA LEU A 254 -12.28 25.35 -4.76
C LEU A 254 -12.55 25.80 -6.20
N ASP A 255 -11.80 26.78 -6.70
CA ASP A 255 -11.96 27.30 -8.06
C ASP A 255 -11.68 26.20 -9.10
N VAL A 256 -10.64 25.39 -8.89
CA VAL A 256 -10.36 24.22 -9.73
C VAL A 256 -11.51 23.21 -9.69
N MET A 257 -12.01 22.85 -8.50
CA MET A 257 -13.12 21.88 -8.39
C MET A 257 -14.42 22.43 -9.00
N SER A 258 -14.69 23.73 -8.85
CA SER A 258 -15.83 24.40 -9.48
C SER A 258 -15.75 24.35 -11.01
N THR A 259 -14.56 24.58 -11.57
CA THR A 259 -14.36 24.52 -13.03
C THR A 259 -14.61 23.10 -13.56
N ILE A 260 -14.18 22.07 -12.82
CA ILE A 260 -14.49 20.69 -13.17
C ILE A 260 -16.00 20.43 -13.10
N ASP A 261 -16.66 20.92 -12.04
CA ASP A 261 -18.11 20.78 -11.86
C ASP A 261 -18.89 21.44 -13.00
N ASP A 262 -18.47 22.63 -13.45
CA ASP A 262 -19.11 23.34 -14.56
C ASP A 262 -19.05 22.55 -15.87
N VAL A 263 -17.89 21.95 -16.20
CA VAL A 263 -17.75 21.10 -17.40
C VAL A 263 -18.66 19.86 -17.32
N LEU A 264 -18.76 19.24 -16.14
CA LEU A 264 -19.64 18.08 -15.90
C LEU A 264 -21.12 18.48 -15.94
N TYR A 265 -21.46 19.66 -15.43
CA TYR A 265 -22.81 20.22 -15.44
C TYR A 265 -23.27 20.53 -16.86
N GLU A 266 -22.39 21.07 -17.72
CA GLU A 266 -22.68 21.33 -19.13
C GLU A 266 -23.01 20.06 -19.93
N GLU A 267 -22.44 18.91 -19.55
CA GLU A 267 -22.81 17.61 -20.13
C GLU A 267 -24.26 17.22 -19.79
N GLY A 268 -24.81 17.76 -18.69
CA GLY A 268 -26.23 17.69 -18.34
C GLY A 268 -26.69 16.34 -17.77
N VAL A 269 -25.77 15.40 -17.57
CA VAL A 269 -26.06 14.03 -17.11
C VAL A 269 -25.18 13.57 -15.94
N TYR A 270 -24.52 14.48 -15.24
CA TYR A 270 -23.81 14.19 -13.99
C TYR A 270 -24.49 14.90 -12.81
N TYR A 271 -24.39 14.32 -11.61
CA TYR A 271 -24.66 15.08 -10.40
C TYR A 271 -23.53 16.10 -10.17
N SER A 272 -23.80 17.12 -9.35
CA SER A 272 -22.73 17.99 -8.88
C SER A 272 -21.66 17.19 -8.15
N LEU A 273 -20.41 17.61 -8.29
CA LEU A 273 -19.27 17.04 -7.59
C LEU A 273 -19.49 17.08 -6.09
N TYR A 274 -19.38 15.90 -5.47
CA TYR A 274 -19.56 15.72 -4.05
C TYR A 274 -18.19 15.64 -3.35
N PRO A 275 -17.92 16.50 -2.35
CA PRO A 275 -16.69 16.43 -1.56
C PRO A 275 -16.70 15.22 -0.63
N LEU A 276 -15.71 14.34 -0.75
CA LEU A 276 -15.50 13.21 0.16
C LEU A 276 -14.65 13.57 1.38
N ASN A 277 -14.00 14.74 1.34
CA ASN A 277 -13.05 15.21 2.34
C ASN A 277 -13.64 16.19 3.36
N GLU A 278 -14.90 16.60 3.18
CA GLU A 278 -15.58 17.48 4.12
C GLU A 278 -16.15 16.71 5.33
N PRO A 279 -16.16 17.33 6.53
CA PRO A 279 -16.73 16.72 7.72
C PRO A 279 -18.24 16.56 7.57
N TYR A 280 -18.71 15.33 7.82
CA TYR A 280 -20.13 14.98 7.84
C TYR A 280 -20.41 14.15 9.10
N ASP A 281 -21.65 14.19 9.62
CA ASP A 281 -22.02 13.53 10.88
C ASP A 281 -21.68 12.03 10.95
N SER A 282 -21.48 11.38 9.80
CA SER A 282 -21.17 9.95 9.68
C SER A 282 -19.67 9.60 9.61
N ILE A 283 -18.78 10.59 9.50
CA ILE A 283 -17.32 10.37 9.39
C ILE A 283 -16.63 11.01 10.60
N SER A 284 -15.84 10.22 11.34
CA SER A 284 -15.11 10.74 12.50
C SER A 284 -13.89 11.56 12.10
N ASP A 285 -13.51 12.54 12.93
CA ASP A 285 -12.29 13.33 12.77
C ASP A 285 -11.05 12.43 12.57
N ASP A 286 -10.91 11.39 13.40
CA ASP A 286 -9.81 10.40 13.26
C ASP A 286 -9.76 9.76 11.86
N SER A 287 -10.92 9.54 11.23
CA SER A 287 -10.99 8.96 9.88
C SER A 287 -10.58 9.98 8.83
N LEU A 288 -11.00 11.24 8.98
CA LEU A 288 -10.59 12.34 8.10
C LEU A 288 -9.09 12.60 8.19
N GLU A 289 -8.52 12.66 9.41
CA GLU A 289 -7.08 12.79 9.61
C GLU A 289 -6.31 11.64 8.95
N GLN A 290 -6.81 10.41 9.08
CA GLN A 290 -6.15 9.23 8.51
C GLN A 290 -6.18 9.22 6.96
N LEU A 291 -7.29 9.68 6.36
CA LEU A 291 -7.55 9.62 4.91
C LEU A 291 -7.06 10.88 4.17
N TYR A 292 -7.08 12.04 4.82
CA TYR A 292 -6.84 13.34 4.18
C TYR A 292 -5.74 14.17 4.86
N GLY A 293 -5.23 13.73 6.01
CA GLY A 293 -4.16 14.39 6.75
C GLY A 293 -4.64 15.33 7.86
N SER A 294 -5.86 15.85 7.75
CA SER A 294 -6.51 16.67 8.79
C SER A 294 -8.03 16.48 8.77
N ALA A 295 -8.67 16.71 9.91
CA ALA A 295 -10.13 16.85 9.98
C ALA A 295 -10.61 18.25 9.53
N ASP A 296 -9.72 19.25 9.52
CA ASP A 296 -9.99 20.58 8.95
C ASP A 296 -9.67 20.58 7.45
N PRO A 297 -10.65 20.80 6.56
CA PRO A 297 -10.43 20.90 5.12
C PRO A 297 -9.34 21.91 4.71
N LEU A 298 -9.14 22.98 5.49
CA LEU A 298 -8.11 23.99 5.23
C LEU A 298 -6.68 23.44 5.38
N GLU A 299 -6.50 22.40 6.18
CA GLU A 299 -5.20 21.80 6.51
C GLU A 299 -5.03 20.40 5.90
N GLN A 300 -5.96 19.98 5.04
CA GLN A 300 -5.90 18.68 4.39
C GLN A 300 -4.84 18.64 3.27
N VAL A 301 -4.12 17.52 3.25
CA VAL A 301 -3.11 17.20 2.22
C VAL A 301 -3.76 16.61 0.96
N ARG A 302 -4.88 15.90 1.14
CA ARG A 302 -5.61 15.26 0.05
C ARG A 302 -7.04 15.77 0.00
N TRP A 303 -7.48 16.08 -1.21
CA TRP A 303 -8.83 16.48 -1.54
C TRP A 303 -9.39 15.47 -2.53
N SER A 304 -10.60 14.98 -2.27
CA SER A 304 -11.21 13.94 -3.10
C SER A 304 -12.66 14.30 -3.33
N TYR A 305 -13.02 14.43 -4.60
CA TYR A 305 -14.38 14.70 -5.05
C TYR A 305 -14.82 13.57 -5.97
N TYR A 306 -16.11 13.26 -5.97
CA TYR A 306 -16.67 12.31 -6.91
C TYR A 306 -18.03 12.74 -7.41
N THR A 307 -18.39 12.23 -8.58
CA THR A 307 -19.77 12.25 -9.05
C THR A 307 -20.05 10.96 -9.83
N GLN A 308 -21.31 10.77 -10.18
CA GLN A 308 -21.77 9.67 -11.01
C GLN A 308 -22.69 10.19 -12.10
N LEU A 309 -22.74 9.44 -13.21
CA LEU A 309 -23.69 9.65 -14.28
C LEU A 309 -25.13 9.43 -13.77
N THR A 310 -26.07 10.21 -14.29
CA THR A 310 -27.46 10.30 -13.79
C THR A 310 -28.51 9.98 -14.84
N GLU A 311 -28.09 9.37 -15.96
CA GLU A 311 -29.02 9.00 -17.03
C GLU A 311 -30.11 8.05 -16.50
N PRO A 312 -31.36 8.17 -16.98
CA PRO A 312 -32.48 7.34 -16.53
C PRO A 312 -32.25 5.83 -16.68
N SER A 313 -31.32 5.42 -17.54
CA SER A 313 -30.91 4.03 -17.75
C SER A 313 -30.24 3.39 -16.54
N PHE A 314 -29.83 4.14 -15.50
CA PHE A 314 -29.11 3.64 -14.31
C PHE A 314 -30.01 3.53 -13.07
N GLY A 315 -31.25 3.06 -13.25
CA GLY A 315 -32.24 2.86 -12.17
C GLY A 315 -32.01 1.59 -11.32
N ALA A 316 -32.97 1.29 -10.44
CA ALA A 316 -32.91 0.07 -9.63
C ALA A 316 -32.88 -1.19 -10.51
N GLY A 317 -31.87 -2.05 -10.32
CA GLY A 317 -31.66 -3.26 -11.13
C GLY A 317 -30.94 -3.01 -12.46
N ALA A 318 -30.60 -1.76 -12.80
CA ALA A 318 -29.78 -1.49 -13.98
C ALA A 318 -28.28 -1.66 -13.67
N PRO A 319 -27.42 -1.65 -14.70
CA PRO A 319 -25.98 -1.48 -14.52
C PRO A 319 -25.64 -0.31 -13.59
N GLU A 320 -24.48 -0.35 -12.97
CA GLU A 320 -23.98 0.78 -12.18
C GLU A 320 -23.58 1.95 -13.11
N PRO A 321 -23.89 3.21 -12.73
CA PRO A 321 -23.50 4.36 -13.54
C PRO A 321 -21.99 4.57 -13.51
N PRO A 322 -21.40 5.04 -14.63
CA PRO A 322 -20.04 5.55 -14.63
C PRO A 322 -19.78 6.59 -13.53
N LEU A 323 -18.64 6.43 -12.88
CA LEU A 323 -18.13 7.31 -11.83
C LEU A 323 -17.01 8.19 -12.38
N PHE A 324 -16.94 9.40 -11.84
CA PHE A 324 -15.82 10.31 -12.03
C PHE A 324 -15.25 10.71 -10.67
N TYR A 325 -13.93 10.72 -10.57
CA TYR A 325 -13.19 11.18 -9.41
C TYR A 325 -12.21 12.28 -9.82
N ALA A 326 -12.19 13.35 -9.03
CA ALA A 326 -11.15 14.36 -9.04
C ALA A 326 -10.42 14.31 -7.69
N GLU A 327 -9.14 13.98 -7.73
CA GLU A 327 -8.27 14.02 -6.55
C GLU A 327 -7.28 15.17 -6.67
N MET A 328 -6.91 15.78 -5.56
CA MET A 328 -5.87 16.79 -5.52
C MET A 328 -4.97 16.56 -4.31
N ILE A 329 -3.66 16.68 -4.53
CA ILE A 329 -2.63 16.53 -3.50
C ILE A 329 -1.89 17.86 -3.35
N ASP A 330 -1.86 18.36 -2.11
CA ASP A 330 -1.13 19.55 -1.67
C ASP A 330 -0.35 19.21 -0.40
N LEU A 331 0.96 19.07 -0.52
CA LEU A 331 1.86 18.62 0.54
C LEU A 331 2.22 19.76 1.52
N THR A 332 1.69 20.98 1.33
CA THR A 332 1.97 22.14 2.20
C THR A 332 1.70 21.87 3.68
N HIS A 333 0.75 20.99 3.99
CA HIS A 333 0.35 20.62 5.35
C HIS A 333 0.80 19.21 5.78
N ASP A 334 1.72 18.56 5.06
CA ASP A 334 2.25 17.23 5.45
C ASP A 334 3.35 17.31 6.52
N ASP A 335 2.99 17.75 7.73
CA ASP A 335 3.93 17.90 8.85
C ASP A 335 4.64 16.58 9.24
N THR A 336 4.01 15.44 8.94
CA THR A 336 4.53 14.11 9.27
C THR A 336 5.48 13.55 8.21
N GLY A 337 5.49 14.12 7.01
CA GLY A 337 6.19 13.59 5.84
C GLY A 337 5.64 12.25 5.34
N ARG A 338 4.45 11.84 5.80
CA ARG A 338 3.84 10.55 5.43
C ARG A 338 3.37 10.59 3.98
N TRP A 339 2.70 11.66 3.60
CA TRP A 339 2.13 11.82 2.26
C TRP A 339 3.22 12.07 1.24
N THR A 340 4.23 12.85 1.59
CA THR A 340 5.43 13.07 0.79
C THR A 340 6.08 11.75 0.42
N LYS A 341 6.33 10.86 1.39
CA LYS A 341 6.89 9.52 1.12
C LYS A 341 6.00 8.66 0.23
N GLN A 342 4.68 8.77 0.38
CA GLN A 342 3.75 8.05 -0.47
C GLN A 342 3.81 8.57 -1.92
N GLN A 343 3.86 9.89 -2.12
CA GLN A 343 3.95 10.50 -3.44
C GLN A 343 5.31 10.23 -4.10
N GLU A 344 6.41 10.23 -3.33
CA GLU A 344 7.74 9.81 -3.85
C GLU A 344 7.70 8.37 -4.38
N ALA A 345 6.98 7.47 -3.69
CA ALA A 345 6.84 6.09 -4.10
C ALA A 345 6.00 5.94 -5.38
N GLU A 346 4.89 6.66 -5.52
CA GLU A 346 4.09 6.65 -6.75
C GLU A 346 4.86 7.32 -7.89
N ASN A 347 5.51 8.47 -7.67
CA ASN A 347 6.38 9.11 -8.66
C ASN A 347 7.46 8.15 -9.18
N ALA A 348 8.15 7.43 -8.29
CA ALA A 348 9.16 6.45 -8.68
C ALA A 348 8.59 5.26 -9.46
N LYS A 349 7.30 4.92 -9.25
CA LYS A 349 6.63 3.76 -9.85
C LYS A 349 6.06 4.06 -11.23
N ASN A 350 5.39 5.20 -11.41
CA ASN A 350 4.68 5.53 -12.66
C ASN A 350 4.85 6.98 -13.12
N GLY A 351 5.72 7.77 -12.48
CA GLY A 351 5.97 9.16 -12.85
C GLY A 351 4.90 10.14 -12.38
N THR A 352 3.99 9.75 -11.47
CA THR A 352 2.97 10.65 -10.91
C THR A 352 3.63 11.90 -10.31
N PRO A 353 3.23 13.12 -10.69
CA PRO A 353 3.70 14.35 -10.06
C PRO A 353 3.47 14.33 -8.54
N MET A 354 4.37 14.97 -7.80
CA MET A 354 4.33 14.96 -6.32
C MET A 354 3.06 15.61 -5.75
N GLU A 355 2.51 16.57 -6.48
CA GLU A 355 1.38 17.42 -6.12
C GLU A 355 0.59 17.73 -7.39
N GLY A 356 -0.65 18.20 -7.23
CA GLY A 356 -1.51 18.58 -8.35
C GLY A 356 -2.83 17.82 -8.35
N VAL A 357 -3.56 17.94 -9.47
CA VAL A 357 -4.89 17.37 -9.68
C VAL A 357 -4.79 16.09 -10.49
N GLN A 358 -5.58 15.08 -10.16
CA GLN A 358 -5.71 13.82 -10.88
C GLN A 358 -7.17 13.59 -11.28
N LEU A 359 -7.38 13.19 -12.53
CA LEU A 359 -8.70 12.92 -13.10
C LEU A 359 -8.84 11.44 -13.43
N MET A 360 -9.89 10.80 -12.92
CA MET A 360 -10.14 9.37 -13.13
C MET A 360 -11.62 9.12 -13.45
N PHE A 361 -11.86 8.45 -14.58
CA PHE A 361 -13.17 7.91 -14.94
C PHE A 361 -13.17 6.40 -14.81
N TYR A 362 -14.30 5.88 -14.35
CA TYR A 362 -14.47 4.47 -14.02
C TYR A 362 -15.88 4.02 -14.39
N GLY A 363 -16.02 2.91 -15.10
CA GLY A 363 -17.31 2.32 -15.44
C GLY A 363 -17.29 0.82 -15.17
N THR A 364 -18.37 0.31 -14.61
CA THR A 364 -18.57 -1.12 -14.31
C THR A 364 -19.73 -1.64 -15.11
N GLN A 365 -19.85 -2.97 -15.19
CA GLN A 365 -21.03 -3.63 -15.74
C GLN A 365 -21.34 -3.20 -17.21
N LEU A 366 -20.29 -2.98 -18.00
CA LEU A 366 -20.39 -2.52 -19.39
C LEU A 366 -20.36 -3.71 -20.35
N LEU A 367 -21.34 -3.79 -21.24
CA LEU A 367 -21.37 -4.78 -22.31
C LEU A 367 -20.75 -4.19 -23.60
N SER A 368 -19.81 -4.91 -24.21
CA SER A 368 -19.27 -4.51 -25.52
C SER A 368 -20.37 -4.60 -26.58
N GLU A 369 -20.41 -3.63 -27.50
CA GLU A 369 -21.32 -3.66 -28.64
C GLU A 369 -21.10 -4.92 -29.49
N ALA A 370 -19.86 -5.38 -29.62
CA ALA A 370 -19.52 -6.57 -30.40
C ALA A 370 -19.99 -7.88 -29.75
N ASP A 371 -20.24 -7.88 -28.44
CA ASP A 371 -20.61 -9.06 -27.67
C ASP A 371 -22.12 -9.15 -27.39
N ARG A 372 -22.94 -8.19 -27.84
CA ARG A 372 -24.39 -8.15 -27.60
C ARG A 372 -25.12 -9.43 -28.05
N ASP A 373 -24.89 -9.86 -29.29
CA ASP A 373 -25.52 -11.08 -29.84
C ASP A 373 -25.06 -12.34 -29.07
N ALA A 374 -23.80 -12.36 -28.66
CA ALA A 374 -23.24 -13.48 -27.89
C ALA A 374 -23.80 -13.51 -26.47
N PHE A 375 -24.04 -12.35 -25.87
CA PHE A 375 -24.65 -12.19 -24.56
C PHE A 375 -26.10 -12.66 -24.54
N GLU A 376 -26.92 -12.21 -25.51
CA GLU A 376 -28.32 -12.64 -25.64
C GLU A 376 -28.42 -14.16 -25.79
N LYS A 377 -27.57 -14.75 -26.65
CA LYS A 377 -27.50 -16.20 -26.80
C LYS A 377 -27.07 -16.90 -25.50
N ALA A 378 -26.09 -16.35 -24.79
CA ALA A 378 -25.62 -16.92 -23.54
C ALA A 378 -26.70 -16.88 -22.43
N LEU A 379 -27.57 -15.86 -22.44
CA LEU A 379 -28.73 -15.76 -21.54
C LEU A 379 -29.79 -16.83 -21.85
N GLU A 380 -30.06 -17.10 -23.13
CA GLU A 380 -30.97 -18.20 -23.52
C GLU A 380 -30.46 -19.57 -23.05
N GLU A 381 -29.14 -19.79 -23.15
CA GLU A 381 -28.49 -21.04 -22.75
C GLU A 381 -28.33 -21.17 -21.23
N ASN A 382 -28.07 -20.06 -20.54
CA ASN A 382 -27.76 -20.00 -19.11
C ASN A 382 -28.46 -18.79 -18.48
N PRO A 383 -29.79 -18.85 -18.25
CA PRO A 383 -30.53 -17.76 -17.63
C PRO A 383 -30.17 -17.60 -16.14
N GLU A 384 -30.57 -16.49 -15.52
CA GLU A 384 -30.37 -16.29 -14.08
C GLU A 384 -31.04 -17.45 -13.27
N PRO A 385 -30.34 -18.06 -12.30
CA PRO A 385 -30.79 -19.28 -11.61
C PRO A 385 -31.93 -19.12 -10.60
#